data_AF-A0A8T6ILS1-F1
#
_entry.id   AF-A0A8T6ILS1-F1
#
_cell.length_a   1.000
_cell.length_b   1.000
_cell.length_c   1.000
_cell.angle_alpha   90.00
_cell.angle_beta   90.00
_cell.angle_gamma   90.00
#
_symmetry.space_group_name_H-M   'P 1'
#
loop_
_entity.id
_entity.type
_entity.pdbx_description
1 polymer ?
#
loop_
_entity_poly.entity_id
_entity_poly.type
_entity_poly.pdbx_seq_one_letter_code
_entity_poly.pdbx_strand_id
1 'polypeptide(L)' 'MPDFNALSASQVTALATAFDTLCNFTLLPLPQIMQDETRGALDRVVTDALDIMPEVVANIRRELSREPSITGKPYEV' A
#
# COMPACT_ATOMS: atom_id res chain seq x y z
N MET A 1 10.22 -11.60 -9.06
CA MET A 1 10.18 -11.12 -7.66
C MET A 1 10.82 -9.74 -7.65
N PRO A 2 10.23 -8.70 -7.03
CA PRO A 2 10.90 -7.40 -6.93
C PRO A 2 12.23 -7.57 -6.18
N ASP A 3 13.30 -7.02 -6.73
CA ASP A 3 14.63 -7.06 -6.12
C ASP A 3 14.76 -5.91 -5.12
N PHE A 4 14.54 -6.21 -3.84
CA PHE A 4 14.66 -5.22 -2.77
C PHE A 4 16.10 -4.75 -2.55
N ASN A 5 17.11 -5.44 -3.10
CA ASN A 5 18.50 -4.97 -3.06
C ASN A 5 18.75 -3.84 -4.07
N ALA A 6 17.83 -3.60 -5.01
CA ALA A 6 17.92 -2.51 -5.97
C ALA A 6 17.46 -1.16 -5.39
N LEU A 7 16.91 -1.13 -4.17
CA LEU A 7 16.54 0.10 -3.50
C LEU A 7 17.79 0.88 -3.08
N SER A 8 17.79 2.18 -3.37
CA SER A 8 18.84 3.06 -2.90
C SER A 8 18.75 3.26 -1.37
N ALA A 9 19.87 3.63 -0.75
CA ALA A 9 19.93 3.86 0.69
C ALA A 9 18.93 4.93 1.18
N SER A 10 18.64 5.94 0.37
CA SER A 10 17.65 6.98 0.69
C SER A 10 16.23 6.42 0.69
N GLN A 11 15.89 5.55 -0.26
CA GLN A 11 14.56 4.90 -0.32
C GLN A 11 14.37 3.98 0.88
N VAL A 12 15.38 3.20 1.24
CA VAL A 12 15.35 2.35 2.44
C VAL A 12 15.19 3.19 3.71
N THR A 13 15.92 4.30 3.83
CA THR A 13 15.83 5.21 4.98
C THR A 13 14.44 5.85 5.10
N ALA A 14 13.85 6.26 3.97
CA ALA A 14 12.49 6.82 3.92
C ALA A 14 11.45 5.80 4.40
N LEU A 15 11.53 4.55 3.90
CA LEU A 15 10.63 3.46 4.30
C LEU A 15 10.79 3.10 5.78
N ALA A 16 12.03 3.03 6.29
CA ALA A 16 12.29 2.74 7.70
C ALA A 16 11.72 3.84 8.62
N THR A 17 11.95 5.10 8.29
CA THR A 17 11.43 6.25 9.04
C THR A 17 9.90 6.25 9.08
N ALA A 18 9.27 5.94 7.96
CA ALA A 18 7.83 5.84 7.88
C ALA A 18 7.27 4.65 8.68
N PHE A 19 7.97 3.51 8.69
CA PHE A 19 7.61 2.38 9.53
C PHE A 19 7.65 2.75 11.01
N ASP A 20 8.76 3.33 11.48
CA ASP A 20 8.92 3.76 12.88
C ASP A 20 7.81 4.75 13.29
N THR A 21 7.37 5.59 12.35
CA THR A 21 6.27 6.53 12.58
C THR A 21 4.92 5.81 12.62
N LEU A 22 4.59 5.01 11.61
CA LEU A 22 3.22 4.53 11.39
C LEU A 22 2.91 3.19 12.07
N CYS A 23 3.90 2.42 12.52
CA CYS A 23 3.70 1.06 13.02
C CYS A 23 2.81 0.98 14.28
N ASN A 24 2.72 2.05 15.06
CA ASN A 24 1.88 2.12 16.27
C ASN A 24 0.47 2.64 16.00
N PHE A 25 0.15 3.04 14.77
CA PHE A 25 -1.17 3.54 14.41
C PHE A 25 -2.12 2.38 14.12
N THR A 26 -3.31 2.45 14.71
CA THR A 26 -4.34 1.45 14.47
C THR A 26 -5.03 1.70 13.14
N LEU A 27 -5.15 0.63 12.34
CA LEU A 27 -5.93 0.67 11.11
C LEU A 27 -7.43 0.59 11.44
N LEU A 28 -8.23 1.36 10.70
CA LEU A 28 -9.67 1.24 10.79
C LEU A 28 -10.13 -0.12 10.23
N PRO A 29 -11.27 -0.63 10.70
CA PRO A 29 -11.89 -1.83 10.14
C PRO A 29 -12.12 -1.71 8.64
N LEU A 30 -12.11 -2.84 7.91
CA LEU A 30 -12.28 -2.87 6.45
C LEU A 30 -13.48 -2.05 5.91
N PRO A 31 -14.67 -2.03 6.54
CA PRO A 31 -15.78 -1.20 6.07
C PRO A 31 -15.47 0.31 6.04
N GLN A 32 -14.48 0.76 6.81
CA GLN A 32 -14.06 2.16 6.94
C GLN A 32 -12.74 2.43 6.21
N ILE A 33 -12.27 1.51 5.36
CA ILE A 33 -10.96 1.59 4.69
C ILE A 33 -10.76 2.88 3.89
N MET A 34 -11.82 3.42 3.28
CA MET A 34 -11.77 4.66 2.50
C MET A 34 -11.55 5.92 3.35
N GLN A 35 -11.71 5.82 4.66
CA GLN A 35 -11.57 6.91 5.63
C GLN A 35 -10.31 6.76 6.49
N ASP A 36 -9.55 5.69 6.29
CA ASP A 36 -8.38 5.36 7.10
C ASP A 36 -7.17 6.22 6.71
N GLU A 37 -6.90 7.25 7.52
CA GLU A 37 -5.79 8.18 7.31
C GLU A 37 -4.42 7.48 7.38
N THR A 38 -4.29 6.44 8.20
CA THR A 38 -3.04 5.67 8.33
C THR A 38 -2.74 4.93 7.03
N ARG A 39 -3.77 4.35 6.39
CA ARG A 39 -3.62 3.73 5.05
C ARG A 39 -3.25 4.76 3.99
N GLY A 40 -3.86 5.94 4.04
CA GLY A 40 -3.52 7.05 3.14
C GLY A 40 -2.06 7.49 3.32
N ALA A 41 -1.56 7.53 4.54
CA ALA A 41 -0.16 7.85 4.83
C ALA A 41 0.79 6.75 4.32
N LEU A 42 0.45 5.48 4.53
CA LEU A 42 1.22 4.34 4.01
C LEU A 42 1.32 4.37 2.48
N ASP A 43 0.22 4.64 1.78
CA ASP A 43 0.22 4.75 0.32
C ASP A 43 1.19 5.81 -0.16
N ARG A 44 1.13 7.01 0.42
CA ARG A 44 1.99 8.13 0.03
C ARG A 44 3.46 7.79 0.25
N VAL A 45 3.80 7.26 1.42
CA VAL A 45 5.17 6.83 1.72
C VAL A 45 5.67 5.83 0.68
N VAL A 46 4.86 4.82 0.35
CA VAL A 46 5.27 3.78 -0.60
C VAL A 46 5.39 4.35 -2.02
N THR A 47 4.46 5.19 -2.45
CA THR A 47 4.54 5.82 -3.78
C THR A 47 5.74 6.76 -3.89
N ASP A 48 5.98 7.56 -2.87
CA ASP A 48 7.06 8.55 -2.86
C ASP A 48 8.42 7.88 -2.72
N ALA A 49 8.56 6.89 -1.83
CA ALA A 49 9.84 6.20 -1.62
C ALA A 49 10.22 5.27 -2.77
N LEU A 50 9.25 4.77 -3.54
CA LEU A 50 9.51 3.87 -4.66
C LEU A 50 9.37 4.55 -6.03
N ASP A 51 9.17 5.87 -6.05
CA ASP A 51 8.89 6.66 -7.26
C ASP A 51 7.77 6.05 -8.12
N ILE A 52 6.78 5.43 -7.46
CA ILE A 52 5.64 4.80 -8.13
C ILE A 52 4.60 5.87 -8.43
N MET A 53 4.30 6.04 -9.70
CA MET A 53 3.27 6.98 -10.11
C MET A 53 1.89 6.60 -9.53
N PRO A 54 1.09 7.55 -9.01
CA PRO A 54 -0.19 7.28 -8.38
C PRO A 54 -1.16 6.45 -9.23
N GLU A 55 -1.14 6.62 -10.55
CA GLU A 55 -1.97 5.85 -11.49
C GLU A 55 -1.62 4.35 -11.52
N VAL A 56 -0.37 3.98 -11.24
CA VAL A 56 0.05 2.57 -11.16
C VAL A 56 -0.58 1.93 -9.93
N VAL A 57 -0.53 2.60 -8.77
CA VAL A 57 -1.16 2.11 -7.54
C VAL A 57 -2.68 2.02 -7.70
N ALA A 58 -3.31 3.02 -8.33
CA ALA A 58 -4.74 2.98 -8.62
C ALA A 58 -5.12 1.80 -9.53
N ASN A 59 -4.33 1.52 -10.57
CA ASN A 59 -4.54 0.35 -11.44
C ASN A 59 -4.38 -0.96 -10.66
N ILE A 60 -3.32 -1.11 -9.86
CA ILE A 60 -3.11 -2.30 -9.03
C ILE A 60 -4.32 -2.52 -8.11
N ARG A 61 -4.79 -1.49 -7.41
CA ARG A 61 -5.97 -1.56 -6.55
C ARG A 61 -7.23 -1.99 -7.30
N ARG A 62 -7.44 -1.45 -8.49
CA ARG A 62 -8.57 -1.83 -9.34
C ARG A 62 -8.51 -3.32 -9.68
N GLU A 63 -7.35 -3.84 -10.09
CA GLU A 63 -7.21 -5.25 -10.40
C GLU A 63 -7.38 -6.12 -9.14
N LEU A 64 -6.76 -5.76 -8.01
CA LEU A 64 -6.94 -6.47 -6.75
C LEU A 64 -8.40 -6.48 -6.25
N SER A 65 -9.18 -5.43 -6.56
CA SER A 65 -10.60 -5.36 -6.20
C SER A 65 -11.50 -6.31 -7.01
N ARG A 66 -10.97 -6.87 -8.10
CA ARG A 66 -11.63 -7.90 -8.91
C ARG A 66 -11.28 -9.30 -8.42
N GLU A 67 -10.21 -9.47 -7.67
CA GLU A 67 -9.76 -10.75 -7.16
C GLU A 67 -10.70 -11.27 -6.05
N PRO A 68 -11.41 -12.39 -6.28
CA PRO A 68 -12.36 -12.94 -5.30
C PRO A 68 -11.66 -13.37 -4.00
N SER A 69 -10.43 -13.87 -4.10
CA SER A 69 -9.58 -14.26 -2.97
C SER A 69 -9.20 -13.09 -2.06
N ILE A 70 -9.16 -11.86 -2.58
CA ILE A 70 -8.81 -10.65 -1.84
C ILE A 70 -10.07 -9.97 -1.29
N THR A 71 -11.14 -9.94 -2.08
CA THR A 71 -12.39 -9.26 -1.72
C THR A 71 -13.36 -10.12 -0.90
N GLY A 72 -13.09 -11.42 -0.77
CA GLY A 72 -14.01 -12.37 -0.14
C GLY A 72 -15.30 -12.56 -0.94
N LYS A 73 -15.34 -12.10 -2.19
CA LYS A 73 -16.46 -12.34 -3.09
C LYS A 73 -16.41 -13.79 -3.60
N PRO A 74 -17.56 -14.42 -3.87
CA PRO A 74 -17.58 -15.69 -4.56
C PRO A 74 -16.99 -15.53 -5.98
N TYR A 75 -16.34 -16.58 -6.49
CA TYR A 75 -15.98 -16.64 -7.90
C TYR A 75 -17.28 -16.70 -8.72
N GLU A 76 -17.59 -15.65 -9.46
CA GLU A 76 -18.65 -15.68 -10.47
C GLU A 76 -18.08 -16.39 -11.71
N VAL A 77 -18.66 -17.56 -12.04
CA VAL A 77 -18.30 -18.41 -13.18
C VAL A 77 -19.07 -18.00 -14.42
#